data_AF-A0A348YK07-F1
#
_entry.id   AF-A0A348YK07-F1
#
_cell.length_a   1.000
_cell.length_b   1.000
_cell.length_c   1.000
_cell.angle_alpha   90.00
_cell.angle_beta   90.00
_cell.angle_gamma   90.00
#
_symmetry.space_group_name_H-M   'P 1'
#
loop_
_entity.id
_entity.type
_entity.pdbx_description
1 polymer ?
#
loop_
_entity_poly.entity_id
_entity_poly.type
_entity_poly.pdbx_seq_one_letter_code
_entity_poly.pdbx_strand_id
1 'polypeptide(L)' 'NKGLADECIYLIELKYLTKTEARDKNSESTLKSAVKDAVAEIAAYKSAIDFKGKNVKAYAMIFAGPDCVYCQPH' A
#
# COMPACT_ATOMS: atom_id res chain seq x y z
N ASN A 1 21.94 -2.01 10.38
CA ASN A 1 20.80 -1.08 10.56
C ASN A 1 20.54 -0.78 12.02
N LYS A 2 21.37 0.04 12.67
CA LYS A 2 21.00 0.68 13.95
C LYS A 2 20.37 2.02 13.57
N GLY A 3 19.07 2.03 13.31
CA GLY A 3 18.34 3.26 13.05
C GLY A 3 18.29 4.15 14.28
N LEU A 4 18.12 5.45 14.09
CA LEU A 4 17.99 6.41 15.20
C LEU A 4 16.61 6.29 15.86
N ALA A 5 16.50 6.67 17.13
CA ALA A 5 15.26 6.50 17.91
C ALA A 5 14.08 7.33 17.38
N ASP A 6 14.37 8.39 16.62
CA ASP A 6 13.43 9.29 15.96
C ASP A 6 13.24 8.99 14.46
N GLU A 7 13.93 7.97 13.94
CA GLU A 7 13.84 7.59 12.54
C GLU A 7 12.47 6.96 12.24
N CYS A 8 11.71 7.61 11.37
CA CYS A 8 10.41 7.13 10.90
C CYS A 8 10.54 6.57 9.49
N ILE A 9 10.22 5.29 9.34
CA ILE A 9 10.25 4.61 8.04
C ILE A 9 8.87 4.71 7.41
N TYR A 10 8.85 5.14 6.15
CA TYR A 10 7.64 5.16 5.34
C TYR A 10 7.65 3.96 4.39
N LEU A 11 6.63 3.12 4.51
CA LEU A 11 6.35 2.06 3.54
C LEU A 11 5.17 2.51 2.68
N ILE A 12 5.38 2.61 1.37
CA ILE A 12 4.33 3.05 0.45
C ILE A 12 4.17 1.94 -0.59
N GLU A 13 3.05 1.23 -0.50
CA GLU A 13 2.68 0.22 -1.49
C GLU A 13 1.84 0.87 -2.58
N LEU A 14 2.31 0.79 -3.82
CA LEU A 14 1.69 1.42 -4.98
C LEU A 14 1.12 0.35 -5.91
N LYS A 15 -0.19 0.35 -6.09
CA LYS A 15 -0.85 -0.47 -7.12
C LYS A 15 -1.46 0.41 -8.20
N TYR A 16 -1.46 -0.09 -9.43
CA TYR A 16 -2.03 0.59 -10.59
C TYR A 16 -3.10 -0.29 -11.22
N LEU A 17 -4.29 0.26 -11.38
CA LEU A 17 -5.34 -0.32 -12.18
C LEU A 17 -5.12 0.08 -13.64
N THR A 18 -5.24 -0.89 -14.53
CA THR A 18 -5.25 -0.65 -15.97
C THR A 18 -6.49 0.15 -16.37
N LYS A 19 -6.43 0.78 -17.56
CA LYS A 19 -7.58 1.52 -18.12
C LYS A 19 -8.85 0.66 -18.23
N THR A 20 -8.70 -0.64 -18.45
CA THR A 20 -9.83 -1.58 -18.55
C THR A 20 -10.43 -1.83 -17.18
N GLU A 21 -9.60 -2.11 -16.17
CA GLU A 21 -10.03 -2.35 -14.79
C GLU A 21 -10.70 -1.13 -14.15
N ALA A 22 -10.20 0.08 -14.46
CA ALA A 22 -10.77 1.33 -13.98
C ALA A 22 -12.15 1.64 -14.60
N ARG A 23 -12.44 1.13 -15.79
CA ARG A 23 -13.70 1.41 -16.53
C ARG A 23 -14.80 0.39 -16.26
N ASP A 24 -14.45 -0.78 -15.75
CA ASP A 24 -15.39 -1.88 -15.63
C ASP A 24 -16.36 -1.69 -14.45
N LYS A 25 -17.59 -2.20 -14.55
CA LYS A 25 -18.57 -2.18 -13.44
C LYS A 25 -18.15 -3.07 -12.27
N ASN A 26 -17.22 -4.00 -12.52
CA ASN A 26 -16.49 -4.75 -11.49
C ASN A 26 -15.34 -3.94 -10.86
N SER A 27 -15.13 -2.68 -11.21
CA SER A 27 -14.04 -1.87 -10.63
C SER A 27 -14.10 -1.81 -9.11
N GLU A 28 -15.28 -1.93 -8.48
CA GLU A 28 -15.37 -2.00 -7.01
C GLU A 28 -14.78 -3.30 -6.46
N SER A 29 -15.01 -4.45 -7.10
CA SER A 29 -14.42 -5.73 -6.68
C SER A 29 -12.93 -5.80 -7.02
N THR A 30 -12.52 -5.28 -8.17
CA THR A 30 -11.10 -5.17 -8.56
C THR A 30 -10.35 -4.23 -7.61
N LEU A 31 -10.92 -3.07 -7.29
CA LEU A 31 -10.35 -2.14 -6.31
C LEU A 31 -10.22 -2.80 -4.95
N LYS A 32 -11.28 -3.47 -4.46
CA LYS A 32 -11.25 -4.20 -3.18
C LYS A 32 -10.15 -5.27 -3.14
N SER A 33 -9.96 -6.01 -4.24
CA SER A 33 -8.88 -6.99 -4.34
C SER A 33 -7.52 -6.32 -4.28
N ALA A 34 -7.31 -5.26 -5.08
CA ALA A 34 -6.06 -4.52 -5.10
C ALA A 34 -5.73 -3.88 -3.74
N VAL A 35 -6.75 -3.39 -3.01
CA VAL A 35 -6.58 -2.92 -1.62
C VAL A 35 -6.13 -4.05 -0.71
N LYS A 36 -6.81 -5.20 -0.78
CA LYS A 36 -6.47 -6.36 0.04
C LYS A 36 -5.03 -6.83 -0.21
N ASP A 37 -4.62 -6.86 -1.47
CA ASP A 37 -3.27 -7.26 -1.87
C ASP A 37 -2.22 -6.27 -1.36
N ALA A 38 -2.45 -4.96 -1.55
CA ALA A 38 -1.57 -3.92 -1.03
C ALA A 38 -1.42 -3.97 0.50
N VAL A 39 -2.53 -4.19 1.22
CA VAL A 39 -2.52 -4.32 2.69
C VAL A 39 -1.77 -5.59 3.13
N ALA A 40 -1.94 -6.71 2.41
CA ALA A 40 -1.22 -7.94 2.71
C ALA A 40 0.28 -7.78 2.51
N GLU A 41 0.71 -7.09 1.46
CA GLU A 41 2.12 -6.79 1.21
C GLU A 41 2.70 -5.85 2.27
N ILE A 42 1.97 -4.78 2.64
CA ILE A 42 2.36 -3.90 3.76
C ILE A 42 2.53 -4.70 5.05
N ALA A 43 1.60 -5.60 5.37
CA ALA A 43 1.68 -6.43 6.56
C ALA A 43 2.91 -7.34 6.53
N ALA A 44 3.21 -7.95 5.37
CA ALA A 44 4.40 -8.76 5.16
C ALA A 44 5.67 -7.92 5.39
N TYR A 45 5.75 -6.72 4.82
CA TYR A 45 6.89 -5.81 5.02
C TYR A 45 7.03 -5.40 6.49
N LYS A 46 5.96 -4.96 7.17
CA LYS A 46 6.00 -4.61 8.60
C LYS A 46 6.52 -5.75 9.48
N SER A 47 6.24 -7.00 9.10
CA SER A 47 6.68 -8.20 9.82
C SER A 47 8.14 -8.59 9.55
N ALA A 48 8.75 -8.06 8.48
CA ALA A 48 10.11 -8.41 8.11
C ALA A 48 11.12 -7.89 9.14
N ILE A 49 12.22 -8.64 9.32
CA ILE A 49 13.25 -8.39 10.34
C ILE A 49 13.80 -6.96 10.24
N ASP A 50 13.88 -6.41 9.02
CA ASP A 50 14.38 -5.06 8.77
C ASP A 50 13.50 -3.93 9.34
N PHE A 51 12.23 -4.21 9.64
CA PHE A 51 11.25 -3.25 10.14
C PHE A 51 10.77 -3.57 11.56
N LYS A 52 11.06 -4.77 12.07
CA LYS A 52 10.67 -5.20 13.41
C LYS A 52 11.29 -4.29 14.48
N GLY A 53 10.43 -3.70 15.30
CA GLY A 53 10.84 -2.80 16.39
C GLY A 53 11.18 -1.37 15.96
N LYS A 54 10.92 -1.00 14.71
CA LYS A 54 11.10 0.37 14.20
C LYS A 54 9.77 1.13 14.14
N ASN A 55 9.84 2.45 14.13
CA ASN A 55 8.67 3.31 13.90
C ASN A 55 8.34 3.33 12.41
N VAL A 56 7.28 2.63 12.01
CA VAL A 56 6.88 2.48 10.61
C VAL A 56 5.49 3.07 10.37
N LYS A 57 5.40 3.99 9.41
CA LYS A 57 4.13 4.44 8.83
C LYS A 57 3.96 3.77 7.48
N ALA A 58 2.87 3.05 7.26
CA ALA A 58 2.61 2.46 5.96
C ALA A 58 1.37 3.06 5.29
N TYR A 59 1.38 3.06 3.96
CA TYR A 59 0.31 3.58 3.12
C TYR A 59 0.09 2.62 1.97
N ALA A 60 -1.19 2.31 1.71
CA ALA A 60 -1.59 1.68 0.46
C ALA A 60 -2.19 2.76 -0.45
N MET A 61 -1.64 2.87 -1.65
CA MET A 61 -2.13 3.80 -2.66
C MET A 61 -2.44 3.04 -3.95
N ILE A 62 -3.66 3.21 -4.45
CA ILE A 62 -4.12 2.59 -5.69
C ILE A 62 -4.50 3.68 -6.68
N PHE A 63 -3.92 3.61 -7.86
CA PHE A 63 -4.09 4.59 -8.92
C PHE A 63 -4.85 4.00 -10.10
N ALA A 64 -5.78 4.79 -10.66
CA ALA A 64 -6.43 4.53 -11.94
C ALA A 64 -6.02 5.63 -12.91
N GLY A 65 -4.96 5.41 -13.69
CA GLY A 65 -4.31 6.51 -14.40
C GLY A 65 -3.66 7.49 -13.40
N PRO A 66 -3.85 8.82 -13.54
CA PRO A 66 -3.28 9.80 -12.60
C PRO A 66 -4.06 9.90 -11.28
N ASP A 67 -5.27 9.34 -11.21
CA ASP A 67 -6.17 9.52 -10.07
C ASP A 67 -5.89 8.48 -8.98
N CYS A 68 -5.67 8.93 -7.74
CA CYS A 68 -5.63 8.02 -6.59
C CYS A 68 -7.06 7.65 -6.19
N VAL A 69 -7.47 6.42 -6.51
CA VAL A 69 -8.80 5.88 -6.18
C VAL A 69 -8.85 5.27 -4.78
N TYR A 70 -7.70 5.05 -4.16
CA TYR A 70 -7.59 4.64 -2.76
C TYR A 70 -6.26 5.11 -2.17
N CYS A 71 -6.29 5.99 -1.17
CA CYS A 71 -5.10 6.57 -0.52
C CYS A 71 -5.32 6.58 0.99
N GLN A 72 -4.97 5.48 1.69
CA GLN A 72 -5.20 5.35 3.14
C GLN A 72 -3.96 4.83 3.88
N PRO A 73 -3.74 5.30 5.13
CA PRO A 73 -2.71 4.74 6.00
C PRO A 73 -3.10 3.34 6.47
N HIS A 74 -2.10 2.47 6.65
CA HIS A 74 -2.23 1.09 7.14
C HIS A 74 -1.12 0.72 8.12
#